data_AF-A0A061H5I6-F1
#
_entry.id   AF-A0A061H5I6-F1
#
_cell.length_a   1.000
_cell.length_b   1.000
_cell.length_c   1.000
_cell.angle_alpha   90.00
_cell.angle_beta   90.00
_cell.angle_gamma   90.00
#
_symmetry.space_group_name_H-M   'P 1'
#
loop_
_entity.id
_entity.type
_entity.pdbx_description
1 polymer ?
#
loop_
_entity_poly.entity_id
_entity_poly.type
_entity_poly.pdbx_seq_one_letter_code
_entity_poly.pdbx_strand_id
1 'polypeptide(L)'
;MDAEHDQQQQQQQADANGTAGAAQISTSFFPPPPQVYLKYTRRNLALLSVLQSHRLGPEETPWEFLDPEARMQRQTGILRDHLRQVRARKRRRKLEKADDAHAHDAGGDDVKMQEAGFADGDEEAANDDEELPDFDLLLELDRPKVEWIEEDGGYTVFGQHWPIPDVTPTLEELGIPTILPPSTTADRKQQLTTLLQSLLHTYRALTSDLLRPAQPYDVWVPAAAPDPAAQEGAGQPVQPPMGFWTQSTEAKDRLQHIQNVVINMQFLINELRPTQARETLKLMMQMQLQRRREETALIRQRCEQMREKVESIRRMVRDGE
;
A
#
# COMPACT_ATOMS: atom_id res chain seq x y z
N MET A 1 -53.16 36.98 9.60
CA MET A 1 -51.95 36.51 10.31
C MET A 1 -51.14 35.67 9.34
N ASP A 2 -50.95 36.16 8.11
CA ASP A 2 -50.56 35.32 6.97
C ASP A 2 -49.35 35.88 6.22
N ALA A 3 -48.78 37.01 6.70
CA ALA A 3 -47.60 37.64 6.11
C ALA A 3 -46.28 37.26 6.82
N GLU A 4 -46.33 36.77 8.07
CA GLU A 4 -45.13 36.35 8.82
C GLU A 4 -44.74 34.88 8.54
N HIS A 5 -45.66 34.06 8.01
CA HIS A 5 -45.36 32.66 7.65
C HIS A 5 -44.58 32.54 6.32
N ASP A 6 -44.77 33.47 5.38
CA ASP A 6 -44.05 33.45 4.10
C ASP A 6 -42.58 33.88 4.23
N GLN A 7 -42.26 34.76 5.19
CA GLN A 7 -40.87 35.17 5.42
C GLN A 7 -40.03 34.08 6.10
N GLN A 8 -40.63 33.25 6.96
CA GLN A 8 -39.92 32.09 7.56
C GLN A 8 -39.72 30.93 6.57
N GLN A 9 -40.63 30.72 5.62
CA GLN A 9 -40.43 29.70 4.57
C GLN A 9 -39.37 30.12 3.55
N GLN A 10 -39.26 31.42 3.25
CA GLN A 10 -38.26 31.90 2.28
C GLN A 10 -36.83 31.95 2.87
N GLN A 11 -36.69 32.09 4.20
CA GLN A 11 -35.40 32.00 4.88
C GLN A 11 -34.89 30.54 5.01
N GLN A 12 -35.78 29.55 5.18
CA GLN A 12 -35.39 28.13 5.22
C GLN A 12 -35.04 27.53 3.85
N GLN A 13 -35.50 28.13 2.75
CA GLN A 13 -35.16 27.68 1.39
C GLN A 13 -33.77 28.12 0.92
N ALA A 14 -33.14 29.11 1.59
CA ALA A 14 -31.79 29.55 1.28
C ALA A 14 -30.70 28.65 1.90
N ASP A 15 -30.94 28.10 3.10
CA ASP A 15 -29.96 27.25 3.80
C ASP A 15 -29.90 25.80 3.28
N ALA A 16 -30.92 25.36 2.52
CA ALA A 16 -30.91 24.04 1.89
C ALA A 16 -30.18 23.99 0.54
N ASN A 17 -29.83 25.15 -0.04
CA ASN A 17 -29.21 25.24 -1.36
C ASN A 17 -27.68 25.31 -1.31
N GLY A 18 -27.06 25.28 -0.12
CA GLY A 18 -25.61 25.31 0.11
C GLY A 18 -24.90 23.96 0.04
N THR A 19 -25.62 22.84 -0.07
CA THR A 19 -25.03 21.49 0.05
C THR A 19 -25.38 20.54 -1.10
N ALA A 20 -25.95 21.06 -2.19
CA ALA A 20 -26.43 20.26 -3.32
C ALA A 20 -25.47 20.21 -4.53
N GLY A 21 -24.17 20.48 -4.33
CA GLY A 21 -23.16 20.55 -5.39
C GLY A 21 -22.42 19.24 -5.72
N ALA A 22 -22.80 18.08 -5.17
CA ALA A 22 -22.03 16.84 -5.36
C ALA A 22 -22.86 15.56 -5.60
N ALA A 23 -24.15 15.69 -5.89
CA ALA A 23 -25.01 14.55 -6.24
C ALA A 23 -25.37 14.58 -7.74
N GLN A 24 -24.39 14.82 -8.61
CA GLN A 24 -24.52 14.32 -9.98
C GLN A 24 -24.32 12.81 -9.91
N ILE A 25 -25.45 12.11 -9.90
CA ILE A 25 -25.56 10.65 -9.96
C ILE A 25 -24.75 10.20 -11.19
N SER A 26 -23.50 9.83 -10.94
CA SER A 26 -22.66 9.18 -11.93
C SER A 26 -23.25 7.81 -12.18
N THR A 27 -23.51 7.53 -13.45
CA THR A 27 -24.08 6.29 -13.99
C THR A 27 -23.13 5.09 -13.89
N SER A 28 -22.17 5.13 -12.97
CA SER A 28 -21.14 4.12 -12.75
C SER A 28 -21.33 3.40 -11.42
N PHE A 29 -21.24 2.06 -11.46
CA PHE A 29 -21.27 1.17 -10.29
C PHE A 29 -20.11 1.41 -9.29
N PHE A 30 -19.11 2.19 -9.68
CA PHE A 30 -17.94 2.49 -8.87
C PHE A 30 -18.01 3.92 -8.31
N PRO A 31 -17.65 4.11 -7.03
CA PRO A 31 -17.55 5.44 -6.46
C PRO A 31 -16.46 6.24 -7.20
N PRO A 32 -16.65 7.56 -7.41
CA PRO A 32 -15.60 8.40 -7.96
C PRO A 32 -14.38 8.45 -7.03
N PRO A 33 -13.17 8.66 -7.57
CA PRO A 33 -11.97 8.76 -6.75
C PRO A 33 -12.05 9.94 -5.76
N PRO A 34 -11.34 9.88 -4.61
CA PRO A 34 -11.35 10.94 -3.60
C PRO A 34 -10.90 12.30 -4.16
N GLN A 35 -11.65 13.37 -3.92
CA GLN A 35 -11.40 14.72 -4.49
C GLN A 35 -10.00 15.30 -4.24
N VAL A 36 -9.25 14.75 -3.26
CA VAL A 36 -7.85 15.08 -2.99
C VAL A 36 -6.98 14.94 -4.24
N TYR A 37 -7.31 14.05 -5.19
CA TYR A 37 -6.54 13.90 -6.43
C TYR A 37 -6.45 15.21 -7.25
N LEU A 38 -7.45 16.10 -7.17
CA LEU A 38 -7.44 17.39 -7.87
C LEU A 38 -6.33 18.32 -7.36
N LYS A 39 -5.89 18.12 -6.12
CA LYS A 39 -4.83 18.91 -5.47
C LYS A 39 -3.43 18.48 -5.93
N TYR A 40 -3.27 17.29 -6.52
CA TYR A 40 -2.02 16.77 -7.06
C TYR A 40 -1.68 17.37 -8.43
N THR A 41 -1.41 18.67 -8.48
CA THR A 41 -0.93 19.35 -9.68
C THR A 41 0.60 19.40 -9.74
N ARG A 42 1.19 19.51 -10.94
CA ARG A 42 2.66 19.65 -11.09
C ARG A 42 3.23 20.85 -10.33
N ARG A 43 2.45 21.94 -10.26
CA ARG A 43 2.78 23.13 -9.47
C ARG A 43 2.82 22.83 -7.99
N ASN A 44 1.77 22.20 -7.46
CA ASN A 44 1.67 21.89 -6.03
C ASN A 44 2.75 20.89 -5.59
N LEU A 45 3.09 19.92 -6.44
CA LEU A 45 4.20 19.00 -6.19
C LEU A 45 5.56 19.70 -6.17
N ALA A 46 5.78 20.70 -7.03
CA ALA A 46 7.00 21.50 -7.00
C ALA A 46 7.08 22.32 -5.71
N LEU A 47 5.99 22.96 -5.28
CA LEU A 47 5.93 23.71 -4.01
C LEU A 47 6.11 22.79 -2.80
N LEU A 48 5.52 21.59 -2.82
CA LEU A 48 5.71 20.58 -1.79
C LEU A 48 7.16 20.11 -1.70
N SER A 49 7.85 19.92 -2.83
CA SER A 49 9.27 19.56 -2.81
C SER A 49 10.14 20.64 -2.15
N VAL A 50 9.76 21.91 -2.29
CA VAL A 50 10.41 23.03 -1.61
C VAL A 50 10.15 22.97 -0.11
N LEU A 51 8.90 22.75 0.31
CA LEU A 51 8.53 22.61 1.72
C LEU A 51 9.23 21.43 2.39
N GLN A 52 9.30 20.27 1.73
CA GLN A 52 10.01 19.09 2.22
C GLN A 52 11.53 19.30 2.31
N SER A 53 12.10 20.13 1.43
CA SER A 53 13.53 20.46 1.46
C SER A 53 13.90 21.49 2.52
N HIS A 54 12.93 22.25 3.04
CA HIS A 54 13.15 23.26 4.06
C HIS A 54 13.44 22.60 5.40
N ARG A 55 14.69 22.70 5.87
CA ARG A 55 15.07 22.20 7.19
C ARG A 55 14.55 23.14 8.27
N LEU A 56 13.74 22.60 9.17
CA LEU A 56 13.29 23.27 10.39
C LEU A 56 14.50 23.72 11.20
N GLY A 57 14.49 24.96 11.69
CA GLY A 57 15.48 25.45 12.65
C GLY A 57 15.36 24.76 14.01
N PRO A 58 16.42 24.69 14.83
CA PRO A 58 16.41 24.01 16.13
C PRO A 58 15.47 24.65 17.18
N GLU A 59 15.04 25.89 16.97
CA GLU A 59 14.10 26.64 17.83
C GLU A 59 12.64 26.57 17.34
N GLU A 60 12.38 25.90 16.22
CA GLU A 60 11.05 25.91 15.59
C GLU A 60 10.22 24.67 15.94
N THR A 61 8.95 24.88 16.27
CA THR A 61 8.03 23.79 16.59
C THR A 61 7.77 22.88 15.38
N PRO A 62 7.72 21.55 15.58
CA PRO A 62 7.37 20.61 14.51
C PRO A 62 5.96 20.86 13.96
N TRP A 63 5.77 20.64 12.65
CA TRP A 63 4.51 20.83 11.92
C TRP A 63 3.29 20.09 12.50
N GLU A 64 3.49 19.13 13.40
CA GLU A 64 2.45 18.31 14.05
C GLU A 64 1.77 19.01 15.22
N PHE A 65 2.45 19.96 15.87
CA PHE A 65 1.95 20.65 17.06
C PHE A 65 1.46 22.08 16.78
N LEU A 66 1.49 22.51 15.51
CA LEU A 66 1.00 23.83 15.12
C LEU A 66 -0.52 23.78 14.88
N ASP A 67 -1.19 24.85 15.29
CA ASP A 67 -2.57 25.13 14.93
C ASP A 67 -2.72 25.27 13.39
N PRO A 68 -3.85 24.87 12.78
CA PRO A 68 -4.00 24.88 11.32
C PRO A 68 -3.75 26.24 10.67
N GLU A 69 -4.15 27.34 11.34
CA GLU A 69 -3.91 28.69 10.83
C GLU A 69 -2.42 29.06 10.89
N ALA A 70 -1.75 28.74 12.00
CA ALA A 70 -0.31 28.97 12.16
C ALA A 70 0.51 28.14 11.15
N ARG A 71 0.03 26.94 10.83
CA ARG A 71 0.61 26.04 9.84
C ARG A 71 0.55 26.63 8.44
N MET A 72 -0.61 27.17 8.06
CA MET A 72 -0.81 27.87 6.79
C MET A 72 0.01 29.15 6.69
N GLN A 73 0.08 29.95 7.75
CA GLN A 73 0.92 31.16 7.78
C GLN A 73 2.40 30.84 7.57
N ARG A 74 2.88 29.75 8.20
CA ARG A 74 4.25 29.29 8.01
C ARG A 74 4.50 28.77 6.60
N GLN A 75 3.58 27.96 6.06
CA GLN A 75 3.65 27.46 4.69
C GLN A 75 3.71 28.62 3.69
N THR A 76 2.78 29.55 3.78
CA THR A 76 2.71 30.72 2.89
C THR A 76 3.95 31.60 3.01
N GLY A 77 4.50 31.78 4.21
CA GLY A 77 5.78 32.47 4.42
C GLY A 77 6.95 31.82 3.66
N ILE A 78 7.15 30.52 3.84
CA ILE A 78 8.25 29.77 3.18
C ILE A 78 8.09 29.79 1.66
N LEU A 79 6.86 29.60 1.17
CA LEU A 79 6.59 29.61 -0.27
C LEU A 79 6.78 31.00 -0.88
N ARG A 80 6.35 32.06 -0.19
CA ARG A 80 6.54 33.45 -0.65
C ARG A 80 8.02 33.79 -0.74
N ASP A 81 8.82 33.39 0.24
CA ASP A 81 10.27 33.59 0.20
C ASP A 81 10.93 32.83 -0.95
N HIS A 82 10.49 31.60 -1.22
CA HIS A 82 10.96 30.83 -2.38
C HIS A 82 10.60 31.50 -3.71
N LEU A 83 9.35 31.94 -3.87
CA LEU A 83 8.88 32.64 -5.07
C LEU A 83 9.67 33.95 -5.29
N ARG A 84 9.93 34.72 -4.22
CA ARG A 84 10.78 35.92 -4.26
C ARG A 84 12.20 35.60 -4.73
N GLN A 85 12.81 34.52 -4.22
CA GLN A 85 14.14 34.08 -4.65
C GLN A 85 14.18 33.63 -6.12
N VAL A 86 13.17 32.88 -6.59
CA VAL A 86 13.07 32.43 -7.99
C VAL A 86 12.91 33.62 -8.93
N ARG A 87 12.02 34.57 -8.61
CA ARG A 87 11.83 35.80 -9.39
C ARG A 87 13.11 36.65 -9.40
N ALA A 88 13.82 36.80 -8.27
CA ALA A 88 15.10 37.50 -8.22
C ALA A 88 16.17 36.83 -9.12
N ARG A 89 16.26 35.50 -9.12
CA ARG A 89 17.16 34.74 -10.03
C ARG A 89 16.79 34.93 -11.50
N LYS A 90 15.50 34.93 -11.84
CA LYS A 90 15.01 35.17 -13.21
C LYS A 90 15.35 36.59 -13.67
N ARG A 91 15.15 37.60 -12.81
CA ARG A 91 15.52 39.00 -13.09
C ARG A 91 17.02 39.17 -13.31
N ARG A 92 17.86 38.56 -12.46
CA ARG A 92 19.33 38.57 -12.64
C ARG A 92 19.75 37.95 -13.96
N ARG A 93 19.21 36.79 -14.33
CA ARG A 93 19.48 36.16 -15.64
C ARG A 93 19.00 37.00 -16.82
N LYS A 94 17.88 37.71 -16.69
CA LYS A 94 17.39 38.64 -17.72
C LYS A 94 18.36 39.82 -17.90
N LEU A 95 18.91 40.34 -16.80
CA LEU A 95 19.90 41.42 -16.81
C LEU A 95 21.23 40.96 -17.43
N GLU A 96 21.79 39.83 -16.99
CA GLU A 96 23.02 39.26 -17.57
C GLU A 96 22.88 39.01 -19.08
N LYS A 97 21.72 38.51 -19.53
CA LYS A 97 21.43 38.30 -20.95
C LYS A 97 21.22 39.61 -21.74
N ALA A 98 20.78 40.68 -21.09
CA ALA A 98 20.67 42.00 -21.70
C ALA A 98 22.04 42.69 -21.83
N ASP A 99 22.92 42.49 -20.86
CA ASP A 99 24.30 42.99 -20.89
C ASP A 99 25.12 42.28 -21.99
N ASP A 100 24.93 40.97 -22.19
CA ASP A 100 25.54 40.21 -23.30
C ASP A 100 25.02 40.65 -24.68
N ALA A 101 23.75 41.07 -24.78
CA ALA A 101 23.18 41.58 -26.02
C ALA A 101 23.71 42.99 -26.36
N HIS A 102 24.06 43.80 -25.37
CA HIS A 102 24.64 45.13 -25.58
C HIS A 102 26.14 45.08 -25.97
N ALA A 103 26.85 44.00 -25.63
CA ALA A 103 28.25 43.81 -26.00
C ALA A 103 28.45 43.44 -27.50
N HIS A 104 27.38 43.06 -28.21
CA HIS A 104 27.43 42.63 -29.62
C HIS A 104 26.86 43.64 -30.65
N ASP A 105 26.46 44.86 -30.23
CA ASP A 105 25.86 45.88 -31.12
C ASP A 105 26.87 46.86 -31.75
N ALA A 106 28.14 46.47 -31.86
CA ALA A 106 29.11 47.19 -32.70
C ALA A 106 29.21 46.54 -34.08
N GLY A 107 28.14 46.68 -34.87
CA GLY A 107 28.20 46.53 -36.33
C GLY A 107 27.28 45.45 -36.91
N GLY A 108 26.31 45.90 -37.72
CA GLY A 108 25.62 45.05 -38.68
C GLY A 108 24.11 45.25 -38.66
N ASP A 109 23.66 46.08 -39.59
CA ASP A 109 22.27 46.16 -40.05
C ASP A 109 21.83 44.77 -40.55
N ASP A 110 20.88 44.14 -39.86
CA ASP A 110 20.14 42.99 -40.39
C ASP A 110 18.74 42.90 -39.78
N VAL A 111 17.76 42.84 -40.69
CA VAL A 111 16.31 42.83 -40.44
C VAL A 111 15.91 41.58 -39.66
N LYS A 112 15.47 41.77 -38.40
CA LYS A 112 14.81 40.72 -37.61
C LYS A 112 13.37 40.52 -38.07
N MET A 113 13.10 39.34 -38.64
CA MET A 113 11.76 38.79 -38.79
C MET A 113 11.07 38.71 -37.41
N GLN A 114 9.86 39.25 -37.36
CA GLN A 114 8.97 39.22 -36.18
C GLN A 114 8.49 37.79 -35.93
N GLU A 115 8.94 37.16 -34.83
CA GLU A 115 8.16 36.10 -34.20
C GLU A 115 6.97 36.76 -33.50
N ALA A 116 5.80 36.47 -34.03
CA ALA A 116 4.52 36.95 -33.54
C ALA A 116 4.26 36.44 -32.11
N GLY A 117 4.01 37.39 -31.22
CA GLY A 117 2.95 37.29 -30.22
C GLY A 117 3.28 36.56 -28.93
N PHE A 118 3.96 37.22 -28.01
CA PHE A 118 3.51 37.30 -26.61
C PHE A 118 3.89 38.69 -26.09
N ALA A 119 2.87 39.50 -25.81
CA ALA A 119 3.00 40.88 -25.41
C ALA A 119 3.84 40.99 -24.13
N ASP A 120 4.94 41.73 -24.22
CA ASP A 120 5.74 42.23 -23.10
C ASP A 120 4.92 43.38 -22.49
N GLY A 121 3.96 43.01 -21.65
CA GLY A 121 3.12 43.94 -20.89
C GLY A 121 3.39 43.74 -19.40
N ASP A 122 3.90 44.78 -18.77
CA ASP A 122 3.89 45.07 -17.32
C ASP A 122 3.31 43.98 -16.40
N GLU A 123 4.16 43.06 -15.92
CA GLU A 123 3.88 42.30 -14.68
C GLU A 123 4.31 43.15 -13.48
N GLU A 124 3.63 44.28 -13.32
CA GLU A 124 3.63 45.08 -12.10
C GLU A 124 2.78 44.34 -11.06
N ALA A 125 3.41 43.87 -9.98
CA ALA A 125 2.75 43.41 -8.76
C ALA A 125 1.56 42.44 -8.93
N ALA A 126 1.74 41.31 -9.61
CA ALA A 126 0.83 40.17 -9.42
C ALA A 126 0.86 39.78 -7.94
N ASN A 127 -0.28 39.95 -7.25
CA ASN A 127 -0.45 39.74 -5.83
C ASN A 127 0.18 38.39 -5.43
N ASP A 128 1.19 38.42 -4.55
CA ASP A 128 1.84 37.21 -4.01
C ASP A 128 0.80 36.25 -3.37
N ASP A 129 -0.37 36.77 -3.02
CA ASP A 129 -1.47 36.08 -2.33
C ASP A 129 -2.44 35.35 -3.27
N GLU A 130 -2.59 35.76 -4.53
CA GLU A 130 -3.50 35.09 -5.48
C GLU A 130 -2.87 33.83 -6.12
N GLU A 131 -1.56 33.64 -5.94
CA GLU A 131 -0.80 32.53 -6.53
C GLU A 131 -0.55 31.35 -5.57
N LEU A 132 -0.83 31.50 -4.28
CA LEU A 132 -0.55 30.46 -3.29
C LEU A 132 -1.80 29.59 -3.04
N PRO A 133 -1.63 28.26 -2.87
CA PRO A 133 -2.77 27.40 -2.54
C PRO A 133 -3.37 27.76 -1.17
N ASP A 134 -4.70 27.85 -1.10
CA ASP A 134 -5.46 28.13 0.13
C ASP A 134 -5.53 26.94 1.11
N PHE A 135 -4.87 25.83 0.78
CA PHE A 135 -4.89 24.61 1.55
C PHE A 135 -3.50 24.17 1.95
N ASP A 136 -3.46 23.33 2.97
CA ASP A 136 -2.22 22.83 3.55
C ASP A 136 -1.60 21.75 2.66
N LEU A 137 -0.55 22.12 1.92
CA LEU A 137 0.12 21.25 0.96
C LEU A 137 0.79 20.07 1.67
N LEU A 138 1.38 20.32 2.84
CA LEU A 138 2.07 19.28 3.60
C LEU A 138 1.05 18.28 4.16
N LEU A 139 -0.12 18.72 4.64
CA LEU A 139 -1.04 17.81 5.34
C LEU A 139 -1.75 16.90 4.35
N GLU A 140 -2.12 17.46 3.19
CA GLU A 140 -2.98 16.79 2.23
C GLU A 140 -2.21 16.01 1.16
N LEU A 141 -0.98 16.42 0.81
CA LEU A 141 -0.18 15.75 -0.20
C LEU A 141 0.98 14.91 0.37
N ASP A 142 1.29 15.02 1.66
CA ASP A 142 2.24 14.09 2.26
C ASP A 142 1.69 12.67 2.31
N ARG A 143 2.63 11.74 2.46
CA ARG A 143 2.32 10.32 2.55
C ARG A 143 1.49 10.09 3.83
N PRO A 144 0.47 9.22 3.78
CA PRO A 144 -0.26 8.85 4.98
C PRO A 144 0.69 8.26 6.02
N LYS A 145 0.37 8.49 7.30
CA LYS A 145 1.15 8.02 8.43
C LYS A 145 0.99 6.50 8.57
N VAL A 146 2.03 5.76 8.20
CA VAL A 146 2.05 4.28 8.27
C VAL A 146 2.05 3.80 9.73
N GLU A 147 2.67 4.57 10.63
CA GLU A 147 2.73 4.26 12.07
C GLU A 147 1.35 4.03 12.69
N TRP A 148 0.34 4.82 12.28
CA TRP A 148 -1.03 4.64 12.77
C TRP A 148 -1.64 3.28 12.39
N ILE A 149 -1.23 2.75 11.25
CA ILE A 149 -1.69 1.44 10.76
C ILE A 149 -0.95 0.31 11.49
N GLU A 150 0.30 0.54 11.89
CA GLU A 150 1.06 -0.40 12.73
C GLU A 150 0.56 -0.40 14.18
N GLU A 151 0.21 0.77 14.74
CA GLU A 151 -0.39 0.92 16.08
C GLU A 151 -1.77 0.26 16.20
N ASP A 152 -2.60 0.39 15.17
CA ASP A 152 -3.93 -0.25 15.10
C ASP A 152 -3.84 -1.77 14.88
N GLY A 153 -2.63 -2.30 14.63
CA GLY A 153 -2.35 -3.72 14.50
C GLY A 153 -2.89 -4.37 13.22
N GLY A 154 -3.35 -3.57 12.26
CA GLY A 154 -3.91 -4.05 11.01
C GLY A 154 -4.77 -3.03 10.27
N TYR A 155 -5.27 -3.40 9.10
CA TYR A 155 -6.17 -2.57 8.30
C TYR A 155 -7.33 -3.39 7.74
N THR A 156 -8.51 -2.77 7.64
CA THR A 156 -9.71 -3.46 7.12
C THR A 156 -9.89 -3.18 5.64
N VAL A 157 -10.00 -4.24 4.84
CA VAL A 157 -10.25 -4.18 3.39
C VAL A 157 -11.48 -5.04 3.07
N PHE A 158 -12.49 -4.44 2.46
CA PHE A 158 -13.75 -5.11 2.07
C PHE A 158 -14.41 -5.93 3.20
N GLY A 159 -14.31 -5.43 4.45
CA GLY A 159 -14.88 -6.09 5.63
C GLY A 159 -14.02 -7.20 6.23
N GLN A 160 -12.81 -7.44 5.71
CA GLN A 160 -11.82 -8.35 6.30
C GLN A 160 -10.71 -7.54 6.95
N HIS A 161 -10.38 -7.86 8.22
CA HIS A 161 -9.23 -7.27 8.90
C HIS A 161 -7.96 -8.01 8.46
N TRP A 162 -6.93 -7.24 8.12
CA TRP A 162 -5.61 -7.74 7.75
C TRP A 162 -4.63 -7.33 8.85
N PRO A 163 -4.12 -8.27 9.67
CA PRO A 163 -3.22 -7.95 10.77
C PRO A 163 -1.84 -7.53 10.26
N ILE A 164 -1.19 -6.62 10.99
CA ILE A 164 0.21 -6.24 10.81
C ILE A 164 0.91 -6.49 12.15
N PRO A 165 1.93 -7.37 12.22
CA PRO A 165 2.49 -8.21 11.15
C PRO A 165 1.53 -9.34 10.71
N ASP A 166 1.67 -9.78 9.45
CA ASP A 166 0.89 -10.89 8.89
C ASP A 166 1.33 -12.22 9.55
N VAL A 167 0.67 -12.58 10.65
CA VAL A 167 0.89 -13.82 11.38
C VAL A 167 -0.31 -14.72 11.14
N THR A 168 -0.07 -15.91 10.59
CA THR A 168 -1.11 -16.93 10.53
C THR A 168 -1.47 -17.35 11.95
N PRO A 169 -2.74 -17.29 12.37
CA PRO A 169 -3.14 -17.65 13.73
C PRO A 169 -2.73 -19.09 14.03
N THR A 170 -2.37 -19.34 15.28
CA THR A 170 -1.98 -20.68 15.70
C THR A 170 -3.19 -21.62 15.71
N LEU A 171 -2.96 -22.93 15.57
CA LEU A 171 -4.04 -23.93 15.62
C LEU A 171 -4.81 -23.88 16.95
N GLU A 172 -4.13 -23.52 18.04
CA GLU A 172 -4.71 -23.36 19.37
C GLU A 172 -5.60 -22.10 19.46
N GLU A 173 -5.18 -20.99 18.87
CA GLU A 173 -5.98 -19.75 18.76
C GLU A 173 -7.26 -19.94 17.93
N LEU A 174 -7.21 -20.82 16.92
CA LEU A 174 -8.37 -21.20 16.12
C LEU A 174 -9.31 -22.21 16.83
N GLY A 175 -8.96 -22.66 18.04
CA GLY A 175 -9.73 -23.66 18.79
C GLY A 175 -9.72 -25.04 18.15
N ILE A 176 -8.73 -25.34 17.29
CA ILE A 176 -8.63 -26.61 16.57
C ILE A 176 -7.65 -27.52 17.31
N PRO A 177 -8.05 -28.76 17.68
CA PRO A 177 -7.15 -29.70 18.32
C PRO A 177 -5.93 -30.01 17.44
N THR A 178 -4.74 -29.77 17.98
CA THR A 178 -3.48 -30.17 17.38
C THR A 178 -3.35 -31.69 17.50
N ILE A 179 -3.49 -32.39 16.36
CA ILE A 179 -3.44 -33.87 16.34
C ILE A 179 -2.01 -34.37 16.59
N LEU A 180 -1.01 -33.52 16.36
CA LEU A 180 0.40 -33.84 16.56
C LEU A 180 1.02 -32.88 17.60
N PRO A 181 1.79 -33.37 18.59
CA PRO A 181 2.43 -32.49 19.56
C PRO A 181 3.53 -31.63 18.92
N PRO A 182 3.69 -30.36 19.37
CA PRO A 182 4.69 -29.43 18.84
C PRO A 182 6.14 -29.80 19.20
N SER A 183 6.32 -30.78 20.09
CA SER A 183 7.60 -31.15 20.70
C SER A 183 8.49 -32.05 19.85
N THR A 184 8.06 -32.45 18.65
CA THR A 184 8.87 -33.34 17.81
C THR A 184 9.70 -32.52 16.82
N THR A 185 11.00 -32.40 17.08
CA THR A 185 12.06 -31.97 16.14
C THR A 185 12.20 -32.94 14.94
N ALA A 186 11.29 -33.91 14.79
CA ALA A 186 11.28 -34.89 13.74
C ALA A 186 10.67 -34.35 12.44
N ASP A 187 11.27 -34.76 11.32
CA ASP A 187 10.94 -34.45 9.93
C ASP A 187 9.47 -34.07 9.69
N ARG A 188 9.20 -32.79 9.38
CA ARG A 188 7.88 -32.30 8.93
C ARG A 188 7.26 -33.16 7.83
N LYS A 189 8.11 -33.74 6.98
CA LYS A 189 7.70 -34.72 5.94
C LYS A 189 7.04 -35.96 6.53
N GLN A 190 7.59 -36.52 7.61
CA GLN A 190 7.02 -37.69 8.28
C GLN A 190 5.68 -37.32 8.92
N GLN A 191 5.59 -36.15 9.55
CA GLN A 191 4.34 -35.63 10.12
C GLN A 191 3.24 -35.51 9.07
N LEU A 192 3.53 -34.90 7.91
CA LEU A 192 2.59 -34.79 6.80
C LEU A 192 2.17 -36.17 6.25
N THR A 193 3.10 -37.13 6.21
CA THR A 193 2.82 -38.50 5.77
C THR A 193 1.91 -39.22 6.76
N THR A 194 2.13 -39.05 8.07
CA THR A 194 1.28 -39.62 9.12
C THR A 194 -0.12 -39.01 9.09
N LEU A 195 -0.24 -37.70 8.91
CA LEU A 195 -1.55 -37.04 8.72
C LEU A 195 -2.25 -37.56 7.45
N LEU A 196 -1.51 -37.81 6.37
CA LEU A 196 -2.09 -38.35 5.14
C LEU A 196 -2.62 -39.77 5.35
N GLN A 197 -1.87 -40.60 6.09
CA GLN A 197 -2.31 -41.93 6.45
C GLN A 197 -3.54 -41.90 7.36
N SER A 198 -3.60 -40.98 8.33
CA SER A 198 -4.79 -40.83 9.19
C SER A 198 -6.00 -40.33 8.40
N LEU A 199 -5.82 -39.40 7.46
CA LEU A 199 -6.88 -38.94 6.55
C LEU A 199 -7.42 -40.08 5.68
N LEU A 200 -6.56 -40.90 5.09
CA LEU A 200 -6.97 -42.03 4.26
C LEU A 200 -7.67 -43.12 5.10
N HIS A 201 -7.18 -43.39 6.30
CA HIS A 201 -7.81 -44.36 7.19
C HIS A 201 -9.20 -43.89 7.63
N THR A 202 -9.32 -42.63 8.04
CA THR A 202 -10.59 -42.03 8.48
C THR A 202 -11.59 -41.89 7.34
N TYR A 203 -11.15 -41.57 6.12
CA TYR A 203 -12.00 -41.57 4.94
C TYR A 203 -12.54 -42.97 4.62
N ARG A 204 -11.68 -44.00 4.63
CA ARG A 204 -12.12 -45.39 4.45
C ARG A 204 -13.14 -45.78 5.53
N ALA A 205 -12.86 -45.42 6.77
CA ALA A 205 -13.74 -45.69 7.88
C ALA A 205 -15.10 -44.98 7.69
N LEU A 206 -15.12 -43.71 7.27
CA LEU A 206 -16.33 -42.95 6.96
C LEU A 206 -17.16 -43.62 5.84
N THR A 207 -16.52 -44.07 4.76
CA THR A 207 -17.24 -44.82 3.70
C THR A 207 -17.84 -46.12 4.23
N SER A 208 -17.18 -46.79 5.18
CA SER A 208 -17.72 -48.01 5.79
C SER A 208 -18.90 -47.75 6.72
N ASP A 209 -18.96 -46.59 7.38
CA ASP A 209 -20.08 -46.21 8.24
C ASP A 209 -21.29 -45.74 7.42
N LEU A 210 -21.05 -45.05 6.29
CA LEU A 210 -22.13 -44.64 5.38
C LEU A 210 -22.84 -45.83 4.72
N LEU A 211 -22.16 -46.97 4.62
CA LEU A 211 -22.74 -48.23 4.15
C LEU A 211 -23.51 -48.97 5.27
N ARG A 212 -23.40 -48.53 6.52
CA ARG A 212 -24.18 -49.04 7.66
C ARG A 212 -25.38 -48.12 7.90
N PRO A 213 -26.48 -48.63 8.49
CA PRO A 213 -27.60 -47.78 8.88
C PRO A 213 -27.12 -46.73 9.90
N ALA A 214 -27.63 -45.51 9.78
CA ALA A 214 -27.27 -44.42 10.69
C ALA A 214 -27.60 -44.79 12.14
N GLN A 215 -26.58 -44.77 13.01
CA GLN A 215 -26.69 -44.97 14.46
C GLN A 215 -26.46 -43.61 15.14
N PRO A 216 -27.50 -42.78 15.33
CA PRO A 216 -27.37 -41.55 16.09
C PRO A 216 -27.21 -41.88 17.58
N TYR A 217 -26.32 -41.15 18.25
CA TYR A 217 -26.16 -41.18 19.71
C TYR A 217 -26.15 -39.76 20.25
N ASP A 218 -26.58 -39.63 21.51
CA ASP A 218 -26.66 -38.35 22.18
C ASP A 218 -25.32 -38.01 22.83
N VAL A 219 -24.79 -36.83 22.48
CA VAL A 219 -23.58 -36.26 23.06
C VAL A 219 -23.96 -35.02 23.87
N TRP A 220 -23.57 -35.02 25.15
CA TRP A 220 -23.72 -33.86 26.02
C TRP A 220 -22.66 -32.81 25.68
N VAL A 221 -23.09 -31.62 25.24
CA VAL A 221 -22.21 -30.48 24.99
C VAL A 221 -22.43 -29.45 26.11
N PRO A 222 -21.40 -29.10 26.90
CA PRO A 222 -21.51 -28.05 27.90
C PRO A 222 -21.74 -26.70 27.21
N ALA A 223 -22.66 -25.87 27.75
CA ALA A 223 -22.82 -24.51 27.26
C ALA A 223 -21.53 -23.72 27.52
N ALA A 224 -21.06 -23.00 26.50
CA ALA A 224 -19.88 -22.15 26.62
C ALA A 224 -20.04 -21.20 27.81
N ALA A 225 -19.01 -21.07 28.64
CA ALA A 225 -19.05 -20.15 29.77
C ALA A 225 -19.31 -18.73 29.24
N PRO A 226 -20.27 -17.98 29.81
CA PRO A 226 -20.50 -16.59 29.43
C PRO A 226 -19.22 -15.77 29.69
N ASP A 227 -18.92 -14.85 28.79
CA ASP A 227 -17.75 -13.95 28.90
C ASP A 227 -17.73 -13.26 30.28
N PRO A 228 -16.57 -13.22 30.97
CA PRO A 228 -16.49 -12.63 32.31
C PRO A 228 -16.83 -11.13 32.33
N ALA A 229 -16.81 -10.45 31.17
CA ALA A 229 -17.14 -9.03 31.04
C ALA A 229 -18.66 -8.73 31.07
N ALA A 230 -19.52 -9.73 30.85
CA ALA A 230 -20.98 -9.52 30.85
C ALA A 230 -21.63 -9.68 32.24
N GLN A 231 -20.86 -10.03 33.27
CA GLN A 231 -21.38 -10.41 34.60
C GLN A 231 -21.33 -9.31 35.67
N GLU A 232 -20.77 -8.12 35.38
CA GLU A 232 -20.61 -7.07 36.41
C GLU A 232 -21.89 -6.27 36.72
N GLY A 233 -23.01 -6.51 36.03
CA GLY A 233 -24.21 -5.65 36.09
C GLY A 233 -25.45 -6.17 36.83
N ALA A 234 -25.54 -7.46 37.19
CA ALA A 234 -26.80 -7.99 37.73
C ALA A 234 -26.57 -9.03 38.84
N GLY A 235 -26.92 -8.68 40.07
CA GLY A 235 -26.92 -9.56 41.25
C GLY A 235 -28.01 -10.63 41.20
N GLN A 236 -28.00 -11.49 40.18
CA GLN A 236 -28.81 -12.71 40.11
C GLN A 236 -27.95 -13.95 40.39
N PRO A 237 -28.51 -15.00 41.02
CA PRO A 237 -27.78 -16.21 41.32
C PRO A 237 -27.31 -16.88 40.01
N VAL A 238 -26.00 -17.11 39.91
CA VAL A 238 -25.34 -17.78 38.78
C VAL A 238 -25.89 -19.20 38.67
N GLN A 239 -26.82 -19.43 37.74
CA GLN A 239 -27.22 -20.78 37.35
C GLN A 239 -26.03 -21.43 36.62
N PRO A 240 -25.70 -22.70 36.90
CA PRO A 240 -24.64 -23.38 36.15
C PRO A 240 -24.99 -23.38 34.65
N PRO A 241 -24.01 -23.22 33.74
CA PRO A 241 -24.25 -23.23 32.31
C PRO A 241 -24.91 -24.57 31.94
N MET A 242 -26.21 -24.55 31.67
CA MET A 242 -26.97 -25.74 31.31
C MET A 242 -26.52 -26.18 29.92
N GLY A 243 -25.82 -27.30 29.85
CA GLY A 243 -25.48 -27.94 28.58
C GLY A 243 -26.72 -28.41 27.82
N PHE A 244 -26.52 -28.74 26.55
CA PHE A 244 -27.58 -29.25 25.69
C PHE A 244 -27.16 -30.59 25.10
N TRP A 245 -28.14 -31.50 24.98
CA TRP A 245 -27.97 -32.76 24.28
C TRP A 245 -27.99 -32.49 22.78
N THR A 246 -26.96 -32.94 22.08
CA THR A 246 -26.90 -32.90 20.61
C THR A 246 -26.89 -34.31 20.07
N GLN A 247 -27.64 -34.52 18.98
CA GLN A 247 -27.52 -35.75 18.22
C GLN A 247 -26.27 -35.69 17.34
N SER A 248 -25.39 -36.65 17.56
CA SER A 248 -24.22 -36.87 16.72
C SER A 248 -24.28 -38.27 16.12
N THR A 249 -23.42 -38.52 15.14
CA THR A 249 -23.33 -39.79 14.42
C THR A 249 -21.85 -40.07 14.18
N GLU A 250 -21.43 -41.34 14.15
CA GLU A 250 -20.02 -41.69 13.92
C GLU A 250 -19.47 -41.04 12.63
N ALA A 251 -20.30 -40.93 11.59
CA ALA A 251 -19.95 -40.24 10.35
C ALA A 251 -19.68 -38.74 10.53
N LYS A 252 -20.41 -38.05 11.43
CA LYS A 252 -20.21 -36.62 11.75
C LYS A 252 -18.89 -36.41 12.50
N ASP A 253 -18.59 -37.28 13.46
CA ASP A 253 -17.36 -37.20 14.24
C ASP A 253 -16.13 -37.50 13.36
N ARG A 254 -16.24 -38.46 12.44
CA ARG A 254 -15.20 -38.74 11.45
C ARG A 254 -15.02 -37.59 10.46
N LEU A 255 -16.10 -36.91 10.05
CA LEU A 255 -16.01 -35.72 9.21
C LEU A 255 -15.29 -34.57 9.93
N GLN A 256 -15.62 -34.33 11.20
CA GLN A 256 -14.93 -33.34 12.02
C GLN A 256 -13.45 -33.69 12.19
N HIS A 257 -13.13 -34.97 12.39
CA HIS A 257 -11.75 -35.42 12.43
C HIS A 257 -11.01 -35.18 11.10
N ILE A 258 -11.63 -35.48 9.95
CA ILE A 258 -11.06 -35.19 8.63
C ILE A 258 -10.82 -33.69 8.46
N GLN A 259 -11.78 -32.83 8.85
CA GLN A 259 -11.62 -31.38 8.81
C GLN A 259 -10.41 -30.94 9.64
N ASN A 260 -10.27 -31.44 10.87
CA ASN A 260 -9.14 -31.13 11.73
C ASN A 260 -7.81 -31.62 11.12
N VAL A 261 -7.77 -32.82 10.54
CA VAL A 261 -6.57 -33.34 9.86
C VAL A 261 -6.17 -32.44 8.68
N VAL A 262 -7.12 -32.02 7.85
CA VAL A 262 -6.85 -31.15 6.70
C VAL A 262 -6.33 -29.78 7.14
N ILE A 263 -6.92 -29.18 8.18
CA ILE A 263 -6.45 -27.88 8.68
C ILE A 263 -5.04 -28.00 9.28
N ASN A 264 -4.78 -29.06 10.05
CA ASN A 264 -3.44 -29.37 10.57
C ASN A 264 -2.41 -29.57 9.43
N MET A 265 -2.79 -30.27 8.35
CA MET A 265 -1.92 -30.39 7.16
C MET A 265 -1.65 -29.03 6.52
N GLN A 266 -2.68 -28.21 6.33
CA GLN A 266 -2.56 -26.90 5.71
C GLN A 266 -1.62 -26.00 6.53
N PHE A 267 -1.71 -26.06 7.86
CA PHE A 267 -0.81 -25.35 8.75
C PHE A 267 0.65 -25.80 8.55
N LEU A 268 0.93 -27.11 8.56
CA LEU A 268 2.28 -27.63 8.31
C LEU A 268 2.83 -27.25 6.92
N ILE A 269 1.97 -27.23 5.89
CA ILE A 269 2.35 -26.77 4.54
C ILE A 269 2.66 -25.28 4.56
N ASN A 270 1.86 -24.49 5.27
CA ASN A 270 2.07 -23.04 5.39
C ASN A 270 3.41 -22.72 6.04
N GLU A 271 3.81 -23.48 7.07
CA GLU A 271 5.14 -23.36 7.69
C GLU A 271 6.31 -23.71 6.76
N LEU A 272 6.09 -24.54 5.75
CA LEU A 272 7.11 -24.89 4.75
C LEU A 272 7.24 -23.84 3.63
N ARG A 273 6.36 -22.85 3.54
CA ARG A 273 6.42 -21.82 2.49
C ARG A 273 7.70 -20.97 2.54
N PRO A 274 8.20 -20.51 3.70
CA PRO A 274 9.45 -19.76 3.76
C PRO A 274 10.68 -20.58 3.33
N THR A 275 10.72 -21.87 3.66
CA THR A 275 11.84 -22.74 3.24
C THR A 275 11.78 -23.02 1.73
N GLN A 276 10.59 -23.25 1.18
CA GLN A 276 10.37 -23.37 -0.26
C GLN A 276 10.79 -22.09 -1.01
N ALA A 277 10.43 -20.91 -0.50
CA ALA A 277 10.81 -19.64 -1.11
C ALA A 277 12.33 -19.46 -1.17
N ARG A 278 13.05 -19.83 -0.10
CA ARG A 278 14.52 -19.79 -0.06
C ARG A 278 15.17 -20.73 -1.07
N GLU A 279 14.69 -21.97 -1.16
CA GLU A 279 15.21 -22.93 -2.15
C GLU A 279 14.89 -22.51 -3.59
N THR A 280 13.69 -21.96 -3.82
CA THR A 280 13.30 -21.40 -5.13
C THR A 280 14.21 -20.24 -5.52
N LEU A 281 14.50 -19.33 -4.59
CA LEU A 281 15.42 -18.22 -4.82
C LEU A 281 16.83 -18.72 -5.13
N LYS A 282 17.33 -19.70 -4.36
CA LYS A 282 18.65 -20.30 -4.58
C LYS A 282 18.75 -20.92 -5.97
N LEU A 283 17.73 -21.66 -6.41
CA LEU A 283 17.66 -22.22 -7.75
C LEU A 283 17.68 -21.13 -8.83
N MET A 284 16.88 -20.07 -8.66
CA MET A 284 16.85 -18.94 -9.58
C MET A 284 18.22 -18.25 -9.69
N MET A 285 18.90 -18.04 -8.57
CA MET A 285 20.26 -17.45 -8.54
C MET A 285 21.30 -18.36 -9.21
N GLN A 286 21.21 -19.68 -9.00
CA GLN A 286 22.07 -20.65 -9.67
C GLN A 286 21.86 -20.61 -11.19
N MET A 287 20.61 -20.57 -11.65
CA MET A 287 20.29 -20.43 -13.08
C MET A 287 20.83 -19.13 -13.67
N GLN A 288 20.70 -17.99 -12.97
CA GLN A 288 21.25 -16.72 -13.40
C GLN A 288 22.78 -16.75 -13.51
N LEU A 289 23.45 -17.38 -12.54
CA LEU A 289 24.89 -17.51 -12.52
C LEU A 289 25.39 -18.41 -13.65
N GLN A 290 24.70 -19.52 -13.91
CA GLN A 290 25.00 -20.41 -15.02
C GLN A 290 24.83 -19.69 -16.37
N ARG A 291 23.72 -18.98 -16.56
CA ARG A 291 23.49 -18.17 -17.77
C ARG A 291 24.60 -17.14 -17.99
N ARG A 292 25.00 -16.40 -16.95
CA ARG A 292 26.09 -15.41 -17.06
C ARG A 292 27.44 -16.06 -17.40
N ARG A 293 27.71 -17.25 -16.86
CA ARG A 293 28.93 -18.01 -17.19
C ARG A 293 28.94 -18.45 -18.66
N GLU A 294 27.81 -18.95 -19.16
CA GLU A 294 27.65 -19.34 -20.57
C GLU A 294 27.78 -18.14 -21.52
N GLU A 295 27.13 -17.02 -21.21
CA GLU A 295 27.27 -15.76 -21.96
C GLU A 295 28.73 -15.26 -21.97
N THR A 296 29.42 -15.31 -20.82
CA THR A 296 30.84 -14.91 -20.73
C THR A 296 31.75 -15.86 -21.52
N ALA A 297 31.49 -17.17 -21.48
CA ALA A 297 32.22 -18.15 -22.27
C ALA A 297 32.04 -17.92 -23.78
N LEU A 298 30.81 -17.63 -24.22
CA LEU A 298 30.51 -17.29 -25.61
C LEU A 298 31.25 -16.01 -26.04
N ILE A 299 31.21 -14.95 -25.22
CA ILE A 299 31.92 -13.69 -25.52
C ILE A 299 33.42 -13.95 -25.63
N ARG A 300 34.01 -14.72 -24.71
CA ARG A 300 35.44 -15.09 -24.77
C ARG A 300 35.78 -15.83 -26.07
N GLN A 301 34.97 -16.82 -26.46
CA GLN A 301 35.16 -17.54 -27.71
C GLN A 301 35.08 -16.61 -28.93
N ARG A 302 34.12 -15.68 -28.96
CA ARG A 302 33.98 -14.70 -30.06
C ARG A 302 35.14 -13.72 -30.11
N CYS A 303 35.62 -13.23 -28.97
CA CYS A 303 36.79 -12.38 -28.89
C CYS A 303 38.04 -13.09 -29.40
N GLU A 304 38.22 -14.37 -29.09
CA GLU A 304 39.35 -15.16 -29.60
C GLU A 304 39.29 -15.32 -31.11
N GLN A 305 38.13 -15.72 -31.66
CA GLN A 305 37.91 -15.77 -33.11
C GLN A 305 38.17 -14.42 -33.80
N MET A 306 37.81 -13.31 -33.15
CA MET A 306 38.08 -11.97 -33.68
C MET A 306 39.57 -11.65 -33.67
N ARG A 307 40.30 -11.98 -32.59
CA ARG A 307 41.75 -11.80 -32.51
C ARG A 307 42.47 -12.60 -33.57
N GLU A 308 42.11 -13.88 -33.76
CA GLU A 308 42.69 -14.73 -34.80
C GLU A 308 42.50 -14.13 -36.20
N LYS A 309 41.30 -13.61 -36.50
CA LYS A 309 41.02 -12.93 -37.78
C LYS A 309 41.84 -11.65 -37.94
N VAL A 310 41.92 -10.83 -36.89
CA VAL A 310 42.73 -9.59 -36.92
C VAL A 310 44.21 -9.91 -37.12
N GLU A 311 44.72 -10.95 -36.47
CA GLU A 311 46.10 -11.42 -36.69
C GLU A 311 46.32 -11.92 -38.11
N SER A 312 45.39 -12.70 -38.66
CA SER A 312 45.46 -13.15 -40.05
C SER A 312 45.51 -11.98 -41.03
N ILE A 313 44.64 -10.98 -40.87
CA ILE A 313 44.65 -9.77 -41.69
C ILE A 313 45.97 -9.02 -41.51
N ARG A 314 46.47 -8.89 -40.27
CA ARG A 314 47.75 -8.23 -40.00
C ARG A 314 48.93 -8.93 -40.68
N ARG A 315 48.93 -10.27 -40.73
CA ARG A 315 49.94 -11.05 -41.46
C ARG A 315 49.82 -10.82 -42.96
N MET A 316 48.61 -10.89 -43.52
CA MET A 316 48.38 -10.59 -44.94
C MET A 316 48.84 -9.18 -45.36
N VAL A 317 48.63 -8.16 -44.51
CA VAL A 317 49.11 -6.80 -44.77
C VAL A 317 50.64 -6.73 -44.72
N ARG A 318 51.28 -7.42 -43.76
CA ARG A 318 52.75 -7.44 -43.64
C ARG A 318 53.42 -8.17 -44.80
N ASP A 319 52.80 -9.23 -45.32
CA ASP A 319 53.35 -10.03 -46.43
C ASP A 319 53.08 -9.40 -47.81
N GLY A 320 52.25 -8.36 -47.88
CA GLY A 320 51.89 -7.62 -49.09
C GLY A 320 52.64 -6.31 -49.31
N GLU A 321 53.54 -5.93 -48.40
CA GLU A 321 54.55 -4.85 -48.55
C GLU A 321 55.91 -5.45 -48.97
#